data_AF-A0A533RPP5-F1
#
_entry.id   AF-A0A533RPP5-F1
#
_cell.length_a   1.000
_cell.length_b   1.000
_cell.length_c   1.000
_cell.angle_alpha   90.00
_cell.angle_beta   90.00
_cell.angle_gamma   90.00
#
_symmetry.space_group_name_H-M   'P 1'
#
loop_
_entity.id
_entity.type
_entity.pdbx_description
1 polymer ?
#
loop_
_entity_poly.entity_id
_entity_poly.type
_entity_poly.pdbx_seq_one_letter_code
_entity_poly.pdbx_strand_id
1 'polypeptide(L)' 'MARIVAGGGVDAMYQPELEMMPRAELEAVQLERMKALLQRVYDNVPLYRDKFDKAGFDPASFES' A
#
# COMPACT_ATOMS: atom_id res chain seq x y z
N MET A 1 -16.02 7.90 -35.99
CA MET A 1 -17.07 7.08 -35.35
C MET A 1 -17.17 7.50 -33.90
N ALA A 2 -18.32 8.07 -33.55
CA ALA A 2 -18.53 8.82 -32.31
C ALA A 2 -18.57 7.93 -31.06
N ARG A 3 -18.01 8.43 -29.96
CA ARG A 3 -18.46 8.07 -28.62
C ARG A 3 -18.71 9.36 -27.83
N ILE A 4 -19.98 9.76 -27.81
CA ILE A 4 -20.51 10.70 -26.83
C ILE A 4 -20.66 9.90 -25.54
N VAL A 5 -19.93 10.25 -24.49
CA VAL A 5 -20.25 9.88 -23.11
C VAL A 5 -20.21 11.17 -22.29
N ALA A 6 -21.30 11.39 -21.57
CA ALA A 6 -21.50 12.50 -20.65
C ALA A 6 -20.35 12.64 -19.64
N GLY A 7 -20.09 13.88 -19.19
CA GLY A 7 -18.99 14.26 -18.30
C GLY A 7 -18.76 13.30 -17.12
N GLY A 8 -17.52 12.82 -17.02
CA GLY A 8 -17.05 11.88 -15.99
C GLY A 8 -16.04 10.85 -16.53
N GLY A 9 -15.15 11.24 -17.44
CA GLY A 9 -13.97 10.44 -17.81
C GLY A 9 -12.82 10.69 -16.82
N VAL A 10 -11.67 10.04 -17.04
CA VAL A 10 -10.40 10.16 -16.26
C VAL A 10 -10.07 11.57 -15.70
N ASP A 11 -10.55 12.65 -16.34
CA ASP A 11 -10.55 14.02 -15.82
C ASP A 11 -11.23 14.24 -14.45
N ALA A 12 -12.06 13.30 -13.98
CA ALA A 12 -12.73 13.36 -12.67
C ALA A 12 -11.97 12.64 -11.55
N MET A 13 -10.91 11.90 -11.86
CA MET A 13 -10.11 11.16 -10.87
C MET A 13 -9.00 12.05 -10.30
N TYR A 14 -8.74 11.93 -9.00
CA TYR A 14 -7.74 12.77 -8.32
C TYR A 14 -6.31 12.31 -8.63
N GLN A 15 -6.09 10.99 -8.65
CA GLN A 15 -4.82 10.33 -8.96
C GLN A 15 -5.06 9.10 -9.85
N PRO A 16 -5.44 9.30 -11.13
CA PRO A 16 -5.77 8.21 -12.05
C PRO A 16 -4.66 7.13 -12.17
N GLU A 17 -3.40 7.53 -12.09
CA GLU A 17 -2.23 6.63 -12.10
C GLU A 17 -2.26 5.60 -10.96
N LEU A 18 -2.75 5.97 -9.78
CA LEU A 18 -2.88 5.07 -8.62
C LEU A 18 -4.25 4.40 -8.58
N GLU A 19 -5.31 5.15 -8.88
CA GLU A 19 -6.70 4.68 -8.83
C GLU A 19 -7.00 3.62 -9.90
N MET A 20 -6.28 3.64 -11.02
CA MET A 20 -6.42 2.68 -12.12
C MET A 20 -5.21 1.75 -12.28
N MET A 21 -4.30 1.74 -11.30
CA MET A 21 -3.10 0.90 -11.34
C MET A 21 -3.46 -0.59 -11.57
N PRO A 22 -2.73 -1.31 -12.44
CA PRO A 22 -2.91 -2.75 -12.60
C PRO A 22 -2.77 -3.49 -11.27
N ARG A 23 -3.58 -4.52 -11.07
CA ARG A 23 -3.70 -5.18 -9.76
C ARG A 23 -2.35 -5.67 -9.20
N ALA A 24 -1.52 -6.28 -10.05
CA ALA A 24 -0.21 -6.78 -9.66
C ALA A 24 0.76 -5.66 -9.24
N GLU A 25 0.72 -4.51 -9.92
CA GLU A 25 1.54 -3.35 -9.58
C GLU A 25 1.08 -2.72 -8.26
N LEU A 26 -0.23 -2.65 -8.04
CA LEU A 26 -0.81 -2.15 -6.79
C LEU A 26 -0.41 -3.03 -5.61
N GLU A 27 -0.46 -4.36 -5.78
CA GLU A 27 -0.04 -5.31 -4.75
C GLU A 27 1.45 -5.19 -4.42
N ALA A 28 2.31 -4.99 -5.43
CA ALA A 28 3.73 -4.77 -5.22
C ALA A 28 4.02 -3.51 -4.39
N VAL A 29 3.37 -2.38 -4.72
CA VAL A 29 3.52 -1.12 -3.97
C VAL A 29 2.96 -1.23 -2.55
N GLN A 30 1.83 -1.93 -2.39
CA GLN A 30 1.25 -2.19 -1.07
C GLN A 30 2.19 -3.03 -0.20
N LEU A 31 2.78 -4.09 -0.74
CA LEU A 31 3.72 -4.94 -0.03
C LEU A 31 4.98 -4.17 0.36
N GLU A 32 5.57 -3.40 -0.57
CA GLU A 32 6.74 -2.55 -0.29
C GLU A 32 6.45 -1.59 0.88
N ARG A 33 5.33 -0.86 0.81
CA ARG A 33 4.92 0.10 1.84
C ARG A 33 4.63 -0.59 3.17
N MET A 34 4.05 -1.79 3.15
CA MET A 34 3.79 -2.56 4.37
C MET A 34 5.10 -2.97 5.04
N LYS A 35 6.06 -3.53 4.30
CA LYS A 35 7.38 -3.90 4.85
C LYS A 35 8.08 -2.68 5.48
N ALA A 36 8.09 -1.56 4.77
CA ALA A 36 8.70 -0.32 5.28
C ALA A 36 7.98 0.21 6.52
N LEU A 37 6.64 0.16 6.56
CA LEU A 37 5.85 0.61 7.71
C LEU A 37 6.13 -0.27 8.93
N LEU A 38 6.10 -1.59 8.78
CA LEU A 38 6.34 -2.56 9.85
C LEU A 38 7.73 -2.36 10.47
N GLN A 39 8.76 -2.24 9.62
CA GLN A 39 10.12 -1.96 10.10
C GLN A 39 10.19 -0.62 10.83
N ARG A 40 9.62 0.45 10.23
CA ARG A 40 9.64 1.79 10.81
C ARG A 40 8.97 1.82 12.19
N VAL A 41 7.82 1.17 12.37
CA VAL A 41 7.13 1.18 13.68
C VAL A 41 7.86 0.34 14.72
N TYR A 42 8.51 -0.76 14.31
CA TYR A 42 9.37 -1.55 15.18
C TYR A 42 10.57 -0.73 15.69
N ASP A 43 11.21 0.00 14.78
CA ASP A 43 12.41 0.78 15.10
C ASP A 43 12.10 2.00 15.97
N ASN A 44 10.96 2.66 15.73
CA ASN A 44 10.71 4.00 16.28
C ASN A 44 9.62 4.05 17.37
N VAL A 45 8.80 3.01 17.55
CA VAL A 45 7.67 3.03 18.48
C VAL A 45 7.76 1.87 19.48
N PRO A 46 8.12 2.13 20.75
CA PRO A 46 8.28 1.08 21.76
C PRO A 46 7.07 0.16 21.91
N LEU A 47 5.84 0.72 21.81
CA LEU A 47 4.61 -0.07 21.89
C LEU A 47 4.54 -1.18 20.82
N TYR A 48 4.95 -0.90 19.59
CA TYR A 48 4.89 -1.87 18.50
C TYR A 48 6.05 -2.87 18.57
N ARG A 49 7.24 -2.41 18.95
CA ARG A 49 8.37 -3.30 19.24
C ARG A 49 7.99 -4.35 20.28
N ASP A 50 7.47 -3.93 21.42
CA ASP A 50 7.04 -4.82 22.50
C ASP A 50 5.96 -5.81 22.04
N LYS A 51 5.01 -5.37 21.21
CA LYS A 51 3.95 -6.22 20.69
C LYS A 51 4.49 -7.28 19.73
N PHE A 52 5.39 -6.89 18.83
CA PHE A 52 5.99 -7.77 17.84
C PHE A 52 6.89 -8.81 18.52
N ASP A 53 7.76 -8.38 19.44
CA ASP A 53 8.64 -9.28 20.20
C ASP A 53 7.84 -10.30 21.01
N LYS A 54 6.77 -9.87 21.70
CA LYS A 54 5.89 -10.77 22.46
C LYS A 54 5.14 -11.77 21.58
N ALA A 55 4.84 -11.38 20.34
CA ALA A 55 4.20 -12.25 19.36
C ALA A 55 5.20 -13.15 18.61
N GLY A 56 6.51 -12.95 18.80
CA GLY A 56 7.55 -13.63 18.02
C GLY A 56 7.51 -13.25 16.53
N PHE A 57 7.04 -12.04 16.21
CA PHE A 57 6.90 -11.56 14.84
C PHE A 57 8.10 -10.71 14.45
N ASP A 58 8.86 -11.15 13.44
CA ASP A 58 9.94 -10.37 12.83
C ASP A 58 9.39 -9.56 11.64
N PRO A 59 9.39 -8.21 11.69
CA PRO A 59 8.95 -7.39 10.56
C PRO A 59 9.83 -7.55 9.32
N ALA A 60 11.11 -7.91 9.46
CA ALA A 60 12.02 -8.09 8.33
C ALA A 60 11.70 -9.34 7.50
N SER A 61 11.00 -10.33 8.07
CA SER A 61 10.59 -11.56 7.39
C SER A 61 9.18 -11.51 6.81
N PHE A 62 8.53 -10.34 6.82
CA PHE A 62 7.14 -10.22 6.37
C PHE A 62 7.02 -10.40 4.85
N GLU A 63 6.10 -11.27 4.44
CA GLU A 63 5.73 -11.54 3.04
C GLU A 63 4.20 -11.63 2.89
N SER A 64 3.69 -11.43 1.66
CA SER A 64 2.26 -11.49 1.31
C SER A 64 1.77 -12.90 1.05
#